data_AF-A0A2P4ZUN8-F1
#
_entry.id   AF-A0A2P4ZUN8-F1
#
_cell.length_a   1.000
_cell.length_b   1.000
_cell.length_c   1.000
_cell.angle_alpha   90.00
_cell.angle_beta   90.00
_cell.angle_gamma   90.00
#
_symmetry.space_group_name_H-M   'P 1'
#
loop_
_entity.id
_entity.type
_entity.pdbx_description
1 polymer ?
#
loop_
_entity_poly.entity_id
_entity_poly.type
_entity_poly.pdbx_seq_one_letter_code
_entity_poly.pdbx_strand_id
1 'polypeptide(L)'
;MRFSVARLLVSALIGTAGVQAVFPRPEASDVSSALSPSSTSTAASSSSSQVCNNSPVLCDRHYNDITYMGAHDSAFLRDATTGNSVAGNQFKNATFALDAGLRFLQAQVHNENNTLRLCHTSCGLLDAGPLENWLAAVNDWVVGHPSDVITLLLVNSDNVDVSKFADAFEQSGIDKFGFTPTSKTEWPSLSQMIANDTRVVSFITNIDASTTSPHLLPEFDYIFETPFTVLELDGFNCTVDRPSNAGSASNAFSKGFMGLINHFKDQLIVGDVFIPDTNTISVVNSAATNATGNLGLHIQQCNQQWSHRPSFVLVDFWDQGTTVNAADNSNGINDATGRSSVASNSNGSSSADGVSSTRELGMGALVAFFAATLLMI
;
A
#
# COMPACT_ATOMS: atom_id res chain seq x y z
N MET A 1 51.30 -15.86 -28.72
CA MET A 1 51.99 -16.94 -29.47
C MET A 1 51.11 -18.18 -29.43
N ARG A 2 50.47 -18.51 -30.56
CA ARG A 2 50.66 -19.74 -31.37
C ARG A 2 50.00 -21.01 -30.78
N PHE A 3 48.81 -21.38 -31.30
CA PHE A 3 48.53 -22.44 -32.31
C PHE A 3 48.51 -23.85 -31.69
N SER A 4 47.33 -24.52 -31.66
CA SER A 4 46.84 -25.54 -32.64
C SER A 4 47.22 -26.96 -32.17
N VAL A 5 46.53 -28.08 -32.43
CA VAL A 5 45.94 -28.63 -33.66
C VAL A 5 44.98 -29.80 -33.29
N ALA A 6 43.95 -30.01 -34.11
CA ALA A 6 43.00 -31.13 -34.10
C ALA A 6 43.59 -32.49 -34.54
N ARG A 7 42.93 -33.60 -34.21
CA ARG A 7 43.03 -34.85 -35.00
C ARG A 7 41.68 -35.55 -35.13
N LEU A 8 41.19 -35.59 -36.37
CA LEU A 8 40.25 -36.58 -36.90
C LEU A 8 40.98 -37.91 -37.12
N LEU A 9 40.30 -39.04 -36.92
CA LEU A 9 40.60 -40.31 -37.59
C LEU A 9 39.29 -41.05 -37.89
N VAL A 10 39.11 -41.38 -39.16
CA VAL A 10 38.10 -42.26 -39.75
C VAL A 10 38.76 -43.63 -39.96
N SER A 11 38.06 -44.73 -39.72
CA SER A 11 38.25 -46.00 -40.46
C SER A 11 37.05 -46.95 -40.34
N ALA A 12 36.87 -47.69 -41.42
CA ALA A 12 35.71 -48.43 -41.89
C ALA A 12 35.69 -49.95 -41.52
N LEU A 13 34.46 -50.50 -41.59
CA LEU A 13 33.99 -51.85 -42.04
C LEU A 13 34.50 -53.16 -41.40
N ILE A 14 33.55 -54.08 -41.10
CA ILE A 14 33.32 -55.39 -41.77
C ILE A 14 32.06 -56.05 -41.14
N GLY A 15 31.23 -56.74 -41.94
CA GLY A 15 30.03 -57.46 -41.51
C GLY A 15 30.06 -58.97 -41.79
N THR A 16 28.99 -59.68 -41.40
CA THR A 16 28.58 -61.05 -41.80
C THR A 16 27.06 -61.20 -41.53
N ALA A 17 26.18 -61.38 -42.53
CA ALA A 17 25.54 -62.63 -43.01
C ALA A 17 24.99 -63.54 -41.88
N GLY A 18 23.79 -64.13 -41.87
CA GLY A 18 22.61 -64.33 -42.73
C GLY A 18 21.58 -65.09 -41.85
N VAL A 19 20.28 -65.20 -42.17
CA VAL A 19 19.64 -66.37 -42.80
C VAL A 19 18.18 -66.00 -43.13
N GLN A 20 17.73 -66.39 -44.32
CA GLN A 20 16.37 -66.25 -44.86
C GLN A 20 15.44 -67.38 -44.41
N ALA A 21 14.13 -67.09 -44.31
CA ALA A 21 13.05 -68.05 -44.56
C ALA A 21 11.96 -67.34 -45.38
N VAL A 22 11.44 -68.03 -46.39
CA VAL A 22 10.57 -67.46 -47.43
C VAL A 22 9.22 -68.18 -47.48
N PHE A 23 8.17 -67.39 -47.76
CA PHE A 23 6.83 -67.66 -48.32
C PHE A 23 5.69 -68.08 -47.36
N PRO A 24 4.40 -67.80 -47.71
CA PRO A 24 3.86 -67.15 -48.92
C PRO A 24 2.96 -65.91 -48.65
N ARG A 25 2.80 -65.12 -49.72
CA ARG A 25 1.94 -63.94 -49.88
C ARG A 25 0.51 -64.35 -50.25
N PRO A 26 -0.52 -63.71 -49.68
CA PRO A 26 -1.79 -63.50 -50.37
C PRO A 26 -2.01 -62.02 -50.70
N GLU A 27 -2.89 -61.83 -51.67
CA GLU A 27 -3.19 -60.60 -52.41
C GLU A 27 -3.85 -59.48 -51.59
N ALA A 28 -3.76 -58.30 -52.20
CA ALA A 28 -4.22 -57.01 -51.70
C ALA A 28 -5.74 -56.94 -51.50
N SER A 29 -6.12 -56.08 -50.55
CA SER A 29 -7.38 -55.35 -50.58
C SER A 29 -7.15 -54.02 -49.88
N ASP A 30 -7.20 -52.94 -50.67
CA ASP A 30 -7.12 -51.55 -50.21
C ASP A 30 -8.27 -51.25 -49.26
N VAL A 31 -7.95 -50.79 -48.05
CA VAL A 31 -8.89 -50.10 -47.17
C VAL A 31 -8.21 -48.84 -46.65
N SER A 32 -8.53 -47.72 -47.29
CA SER A 32 -8.21 -46.37 -46.84
C SER A 32 -8.75 -46.15 -45.43
N SER A 33 -7.86 -46.13 -44.44
CA SER A 33 -8.19 -45.69 -43.07
C SER A 33 -7.59 -44.30 -42.87
N ALA A 34 -8.47 -43.30 -42.77
CA ALA A 34 -8.12 -41.93 -42.47
C ALA A 34 -7.47 -41.84 -41.08
N LEU A 35 -6.26 -41.28 -41.02
CA LEU A 35 -5.60 -40.92 -39.77
C LEU A 35 -6.34 -39.74 -39.15
N SER A 36 -7.08 -39.97 -38.07
CA SER A 36 -7.57 -38.90 -37.20
C SER A 36 -6.38 -38.30 -36.42
N PRO A 37 -6.21 -36.98 -36.37
CA PRO A 37 -5.17 -36.37 -35.57
C PRO A 37 -5.46 -36.61 -34.09
N SER A 38 -4.48 -37.17 -33.37
CA SER A 38 -4.50 -37.23 -31.92
C SER A 38 -4.53 -35.81 -31.37
N SER A 39 -5.67 -35.42 -30.82
CA SER A 39 -5.81 -34.24 -29.98
C SER A 39 -4.97 -34.45 -28.72
N THR A 40 -3.74 -33.94 -28.72
CA THR A 40 -3.04 -33.60 -27.48
C THR A 40 -3.89 -32.57 -26.77
N SER A 41 -4.70 -33.03 -25.83
CA SER A 41 -5.26 -32.20 -24.78
C SER A 41 -4.08 -31.58 -24.03
N THR A 42 -3.72 -30.35 -24.38
CA THR A 42 -3.01 -29.45 -23.49
C THR A 42 -3.81 -29.45 -22.20
N ALA A 43 -3.27 -30.12 -21.18
CA ALA A 43 -3.70 -29.87 -19.81
C ALA A 43 -3.54 -28.36 -19.64
N ALA A 44 -4.65 -27.64 -19.57
CA ALA A 44 -4.66 -26.29 -19.08
C ALA A 44 -3.95 -26.39 -17.73
N SER A 45 -2.72 -25.88 -17.65
CA SER A 45 -2.16 -25.49 -16.37
C SER A 45 -3.28 -24.70 -15.71
N SER A 46 -3.81 -25.18 -14.59
CA SER A 46 -4.61 -24.34 -13.73
C SER A 46 -3.73 -23.14 -13.45
N SER A 47 -3.95 -22.03 -14.16
CA SER A 47 -3.41 -20.76 -13.75
C SER A 47 -3.97 -20.61 -12.35
N SER A 48 -3.10 -20.69 -11.34
CA SER A 48 -3.41 -20.05 -10.08
C SER A 48 -3.83 -18.66 -10.50
N SER A 49 -5.12 -18.33 -10.38
CA SER A 49 -5.64 -17.03 -10.78
C SER A 49 -4.72 -16.01 -10.14
N GLN A 50 -3.97 -15.26 -10.95
CA GLN A 50 -3.02 -14.29 -10.42
C GLN A 50 -3.77 -13.45 -9.40
N VAL A 51 -3.22 -13.36 -8.19
CA VAL A 51 -3.77 -12.54 -7.12
C VAL A 51 -2.96 -11.26 -7.14
N CYS A 52 -3.62 -10.11 -7.15
CA CYS A 52 -2.97 -8.80 -7.05
C CYS A 52 -3.58 -8.11 -5.84
N ASN A 53 -2.77 -7.66 -4.87
CA ASN A 53 -3.28 -7.02 -3.66
C ASN A 53 -4.42 -7.83 -2.99
N ASN A 54 -4.15 -9.11 -2.72
CA ASN A 54 -5.07 -10.08 -2.10
C ASN A 54 -6.31 -10.51 -2.91
N SER A 55 -6.55 -10.02 -4.15
CA SER A 55 -7.71 -10.43 -4.96
C SER A 55 -7.43 -10.52 -6.47
N PRO A 56 -7.87 -11.58 -7.17
CA PRO A 56 -7.78 -11.66 -8.64
C PRO A 56 -8.53 -10.54 -9.38
N VAL A 57 -9.62 -10.03 -8.79
CA VAL A 57 -10.45 -8.96 -9.39
C VAL A 57 -9.68 -7.65 -9.54
N LEU A 58 -8.61 -7.45 -8.77
CA LEU A 58 -7.77 -6.25 -8.86
C LEU A 58 -6.69 -6.34 -9.95
N CYS A 59 -6.37 -7.53 -10.47
CA CYS A 59 -5.25 -7.68 -11.40
C CYS A 59 -5.43 -6.92 -12.72
N ASP A 60 -6.66 -6.86 -13.23
CA ASP A 60 -6.98 -6.17 -14.49
C ASP A 60 -7.40 -4.71 -14.27
N ARG A 61 -7.50 -4.25 -13.02
CA ARG A 61 -7.85 -2.86 -12.73
C ARG A 61 -6.63 -1.95 -12.83
N HIS A 62 -6.85 -0.80 -13.45
CA HIS A 62 -5.87 0.27 -13.47
C HIS A 62 -5.61 0.78 -12.05
N TYR A 63 -4.35 1.12 -11.76
CA TYR A 63 -3.93 1.53 -10.42
C TYR A 63 -4.77 2.69 -9.86
N ASN A 64 -5.13 3.67 -10.69
CA ASN A 64 -5.92 4.84 -10.29
C ASN A 64 -7.45 4.56 -10.12
N ASP A 65 -7.92 3.35 -10.42
CA ASP A 65 -9.33 2.92 -10.28
C ASP A 65 -9.53 1.88 -9.15
N ILE A 66 -8.71 1.96 -8.10
CA ILE A 66 -8.77 1.08 -6.92
C ILE A 66 -8.78 1.94 -5.67
N THR A 67 -9.63 1.62 -4.69
CA THR A 67 -9.55 2.20 -3.34
C THR A 67 -8.50 1.44 -2.52
N TYR A 68 -7.38 2.08 -2.21
CA TYR A 68 -6.37 1.59 -1.30
C TYR A 68 -6.65 2.10 0.11
N MET A 69 -6.91 1.17 1.04
CA MET A 69 -6.95 1.50 2.47
C MET A 69 -5.54 1.74 2.97
N GLY A 70 -5.37 2.80 3.75
CA GLY A 70 -4.09 3.22 4.25
C GLY A 70 -4.08 3.61 5.72
N ALA A 71 -2.89 3.47 6.31
CA ALA A 71 -2.62 3.84 7.68
C ALA A 71 -2.09 5.27 7.70
N HIS A 72 -2.86 6.17 8.31
CA HIS A 72 -2.42 7.54 8.59
C HIS A 72 -1.22 7.47 9.52
N ASP A 73 -0.15 8.16 9.16
CA ASP A 73 0.99 8.35 10.07
C ASP A 73 1.54 7.02 10.63
N SER A 74 1.66 6.05 9.72
CA SER A 74 1.92 4.62 9.94
C SER A 74 3.21 4.27 10.67
N ALA A 75 4.13 5.24 10.81
CA ALA A 75 5.36 5.11 11.59
C ALA A 75 5.16 5.41 13.09
N PHE A 76 4.08 6.11 13.46
CA PHE A 76 3.91 6.69 14.80
C PHE A 76 3.05 5.79 15.68
N LEU A 77 3.71 4.98 16.50
CA LEU A 77 3.06 3.95 17.30
C LEU A 77 2.60 4.45 18.67
N ARG A 78 1.45 3.97 19.11
CA ARG A 78 0.96 4.05 20.48
C ARG A 78 1.09 2.67 21.13
N ASP A 79 2.30 2.31 21.53
CA ASP A 79 2.57 1.00 22.15
C ASP A 79 3.63 1.10 23.26
N ALA A 80 4.00 -0.03 23.86
CA ALA A 80 4.98 -0.05 24.94
C ALA A 80 6.36 0.50 24.54
N THR A 81 6.75 0.44 23.26
CA THR A 81 8.04 0.94 22.78
C THR A 81 8.11 2.47 22.76
N THR A 82 6.95 3.13 22.62
CA THR A 82 6.80 4.59 22.69
C THR A 82 6.26 5.07 24.04
N GLY A 83 6.21 4.19 25.05
CA GLY A 83 5.60 4.50 26.35
C GLY A 83 4.08 4.74 26.27
N ASN A 84 3.42 4.18 25.26
CA ASN A 84 2.03 4.42 24.88
C ASN A 84 1.76 5.90 24.58
N SER A 85 2.64 6.52 23.77
CA SER A 85 2.51 7.94 23.42
C SER A 85 1.12 8.27 22.89
N VAL A 86 0.47 9.26 23.51
CA VAL A 86 -0.84 9.76 23.09
C VAL A 86 -0.79 10.49 21.74
N ALA A 87 0.40 10.79 21.24
CA ALA A 87 0.60 11.31 19.89
C ALA A 87 0.66 10.20 18.82
N GLY A 88 0.73 8.92 19.20
CA GLY A 88 0.76 7.83 18.24
C GLY A 88 -0.60 7.62 17.55
N ASN A 89 -0.54 7.30 16.25
CA ASN A 89 -1.66 7.09 15.34
C ASN A 89 -2.01 5.62 15.13
N GLN A 90 -1.09 4.70 15.40
CA GLN A 90 -1.29 3.28 15.14
C GLN A 90 -0.91 2.41 16.33
N PHE A 91 -1.65 1.31 16.57
CA PHE A 91 -1.24 0.29 17.55
C PHE A 91 -0.30 -0.76 16.97
N LYS A 92 -0.18 -0.80 15.64
CA LYS A 92 0.57 -1.78 14.87
C LYS A 92 1.42 -1.07 13.83
N ASN A 93 2.61 -1.59 13.58
CA ASN A 93 3.54 -0.99 12.63
C ASN A 93 3.07 -1.13 11.17
N ALA A 94 3.77 -0.42 10.28
CA ALA A 94 3.47 -0.37 8.87
C ALA A 94 3.47 -1.74 8.17
N THR A 95 4.39 -2.65 8.47
CA THR A 95 4.43 -3.97 7.80
C THR A 95 3.28 -4.87 8.25
N PHE A 96 2.84 -4.77 9.51
CA PHE A 96 1.58 -5.42 9.96
C PHE A 96 0.35 -4.87 9.22
N ALA A 97 0.33 -3.58 8.91
CA ALA A 97 -0.75 -2.98 8.11
C ALA A 97 -0.77 -3.59 6.70
N LEU A 98 0.40 -3.72 6.06
CA LEU A 98 0.54 -4.35 4.75
C LEU A 98 0.10 -5.83 4.80
N ASP A 99 0.53 -6.59 5.81
CA ASP A 99 0.10 -7.98 6.01
C ASP A 99 -1.42 -8.12 6.20
N ALA A 100 -2.07 -7.14 6.82
CA ALA A 100 -3.52 -7.13 7.04
C ALA A 100 -4.33 -6.72 5.80
N GLY A 101 -3.67 -6.29 4.72
CA GLY A 101 -4.31 -5.94 3.46
C GLY A 101 -4.36 -4.44 3.14
N LEU A 102 -3.77 -3.57 3.97
CA LEU A 102 -3.57 -2.18 3.60
C LEU A 102 -2.52 -2.10 2.48
N ARG A 103 -2.69 -1.18 1.55
CA ARG A 103 -1.77 -1.00 0.40
C ARG A 103 -1.35 0.45 0.23
N PHE A 104 -1.57 1.24 1.28
CA PHE A 104 -1.20 2.64 1.35
C PHE A 104 -0.63 2.95 2.74
N LEU A 105 0.56 3.55 2.79
CA LEU A 105 1.20 3.99 4.01
C LEU A 105 1.52 5.47 3.88
N GLN A 106 1.14 6.24 4.90
CA GLN A 106 1.52 7.64 5.00
C GLN A 106 2.40 7.84 6.23
N ALA A 107 3.39 8.74 6.15
CA ALA A 107 4.14 9.21 7.32
C ALA A 107 4.66 10.65 7.17
N GLN A 108 4.89 11.34 8.27
CA GLN A 108 5.53 12.67 8.33
C GLN A 108 7.05 12.56 8.40
N VAL A 109 7.74 13.43 7.66
CA VAL A 109 9.20 13.47 7.56
C VAL A 109 9.70 14.87 7.87
N HIS A 110 10.66 14.94 8.79
CA HIS A 110 11.42 16.15 9.12
C HIS A 110 12.91 15.94 8.87
N ASN A 111 13.64 17.02 8.60
CA ASN A 111 15.09 17.02 8.47
C ASN A 111 15.73 17.51 9.76
N GLU A 112 16.10 16.57 10.62
CA GLU A 112 16.79 16.86 11.88
C GLU A 112 18.29 16.61 11.73
N ASN A 113 19.10 17.64 11.96
CA ASN A 113 20.57 17.56 11.87
C ASN A 113 21.07 16.90 10.57
N ASN A 114 20.48 17.29 9.44
CA ASN A 114 20.75 16.75 8.09
C ASN A 114 20.32 15.29 7.85
N THR A 115 19.55 14.68 8.75
CA THR A 115 18.99 13.34 8.57
C THR A 115 17.48 13.44 8.39
N LEU A 116 16.92 12.78 7.36
CA LEU A 116 15.47 12.62 7.24
C LEU A 116 14.99 11.64 8.31
N ARG A 117 14.12 12.10 9.19
CA ARG A 117 13.54 11.34 10.31
C ARG A 117 12.03 11.39 10.25
N LEU A 118 11.43 10.30 10.71
CA LEU A 118 9.99 10.17 10.87
C LEU A 118 9.61 10.79 12.20
N CYS A 119 9.14 12.04 12.17
CA CYS A 119 8.79 12.78 13.37
C CYS A 119 7.33 13.27 13.28
N HIS A 120 6.52 13.00 14.29
CA HIS A 120 5.13 13.43 14.31
C HIS A 120 5.08 14.88 14.81
N THR A 121 4.83 15.85 13.93
CA THR A 121 4.93 17.31 14.18
C THR A 121 6.36 17.81 14.47
N SER A 122 7.12 17.13 15.33
CA SER A 122 8.53 17.40 15.64
C SER A 122 9.20 16.20 16.29
N CYS A 123 10.54 16.11 16.19
CA CYS A 123 11.28 14.96 16.74
C CYS A 123 11.33 14.94 18.28
N GLY A 124 11.04 16.07 18.93
CA GLY A 124 10.87 16.13 20.39
C GLY A 124 9.54 15.56 20.88
N LEU A 125 8.53 15.45 20.00
CA LEU A 125 7.21 14.94 20.35
C LEU A 125 7.15 13.41 20.22
N LEU A 126 7.41 12.90 19.03
CA LEU A 126 7.48 11.47 18.76
C LEU A 126 8.36 11.24 17.53
N ASP A 127 9.50 10.60 17.76
CA ASP A 127 10.50 10.26 16.75
C ASP A 127 10.53 8.75 16.53
N ALA A 128 10.12 8.31 15.33
CA ALA A 128 10.10 6.92 14.92
C ALA A 128 11.40 6.47 14.23
N GLY A 129 12.42 7.33 14.18
CA GLY A 129 13.74 7.02 13.64
C GLY A 129 14.00 7.57 12.24
N PRO A 130 15.18 7.26 11.66
CA PRO A 130 15.51 7.63 10.29
C PRO A 130 14.52 7.07 9.26
N LEU A 131 14.16 7.88 8.26
CA LEU A 131 13.28 7.48 7.16
C LEU A 131 13.82 6.24 6.43
N GLU A 132 15.13 6.18 6.18
CA GLU A 132 15.81 5.05 5.53
C GLU A 132 15.49 3.71 6.21
N ASN A 133 15.52 3.64 7.53
CA ASN A 133 15.27 2.40 8.28
C ASN A 133 13.84 1.90 8.08
N TRP A 134 12.88 2.82 8.09
CA TRP A 134 11.48 2.48 7.87
C TRP A 134 11.24 2.05 6.42
N LEU A 135 11.82 2.76 5.45
CA LEU A 135 11.77 2.35 4.03
C LEU A 135 12.44 0.99 3.81
N ALA A 136 13.53 0.68 4.50
CA ALA A 136 14.20 -0.62 4.41
C ALA A 136 13.30 -1.76 4.90
N ALA A 137 12.59 -1.56 6.02
CA ALA A 137 11.62 -2.53 6.52
C ALA A 137 10.43 -2.72 5.55
N VAL A 138 9.97 -1.64 4.92
CA VAL A 138 8.93 -1.71 3.87
C VAL A 138 9.47 -2.41 2.61
N ASN A 139 10.72 -2.16 2.22
CA ASN A 139 11.36 -2.83 1.10
C ASN A 139 11.49 -4.33 1.33
N ASP A 140 11.89 -4.77 2.52
CA ASP A 140 11.92 -6.19 2.89
C ASP A 140 10.54 -6.84 2.71
N TRP A 141 9.47 -6.11 3.08
CA TRP A 141 8.10 -6.55 2.83
C TRP A 141 7.81 -6.64 1.32
N VAL A 142 8.12 -5.60 0.54
CA VAL A 142 7.91 -5.58 -0.93
C VAL A 142 8.66 -6.71 -1.63
N VAL A 143 9.87 -7.05 -1.19
CA VAL A 143 10.65 -8.18 -1.70
C VAL A 143 9.98 -9.52 -1.37
N GLY A 144 9.43 -9.66 -0.16
CA GLY A 144 8.71 -10.87 0.27
C GLY A 144 7.33 -11.05 -0.37
N HIS A 145 6.76 -9.99 -0.97
CA HIS A 145 5.39 -9.94 -1.48
C HIS A 145 5.35 -9.56 -2.97
N PRO A 146 5.79 -10.44 -3.88
CA PRO A 146 5.94 -10.14 -5.31
C PRO A 146 4.60 -9.88 -6.04
N SER A 147 3.48 -10.24 -5.42
CA SER A 147 2.14 -10.09 -5.99
C SER A 147 1.42 -8.81 -5.53
N ASP A 148 2.13 -7.93 -4.83
CA ASP A 148 1.56 -6.73 -4.23
C ASP A 148 2.18 -5.46 -4.78
N VAL A 149 1.32 -4.44 -4.91
CA VAL A 149 1.65 -3.06 -5.27
C VAL A 149 1.24 -2.17 -4.12
N ILE A 150 2.16 -1.36 -3.60
CA ILE A 150 1.94 -0.46 -2.48
C ILE A 150 2.12 0.99 -2.88
N THR A 151 1.49 1.86 -2.08
CA THR A 151 1.62 3.31 -2.19
C THR A 151 2.27 3.86 -0.93
N LEU A 152 3.21 4.78 -1.10
CA LEU A 152 3.80 5.57 -0.02
C LEU A 152 3.43 7.03 -0.22
N LEU A 153 3.02 7.71 0.85
CA LEU A 153 2.89 9.17 0.90
C LEU A 153 3.74 9.71 2.03
N LEU A 154 4.73 10.53 1.71
CA LEU A 154 5.62 11.15 2.69
C LEU A 154 5.32 12.64 2.78
N VAL A 155 4.90 13.10 3.95
CA VAL A 155 4.70 14.52 4.22
C VAL A 155 6.05 15.15 4.50
N ASN A 156 6.59 15.88 3.54
CA ASN A 156 7.83 16.65 3.67
C ASN A 156 7.54 17.96 4.42
N SER A 157 7.63 17.89 5.75
CA SER A 157 7.24 18.99 6.63
C SER A 157 8.19 20.19 6.57
N ASP A 158 9.43 19.98 6.13
CA ASP A 158 10.49 21.00 6.15
C ASP A 158 10.92 21.47 4.74
N ASN A 159 10.12 21.18 3.71
CA ASN A 159 10.36 21.56 2.31
C ASN A 159 11.77 21.18 1.83
N VAL A 160 12.22 19.99 2.22
CA VAL A 160 13.53 19.46 1.86
C VAL A 160 13.54 19.09 0.38
N ASP A 161 14.66 19.34 -0.29
CA ASP A 161 14.83 18.96 -1.69
C ASP A 161 14.67 17.44 -1.89
N VAL A 162 14.01 17.07 -2.99
CA VAL A 162 13.71 15.67 -3.34
C VAL A 162 14.96 14.80 -3.46
N SER A 163 16.14 15.36 -3.74
CA SER A 163 17.39 14.60 -3.75
C SER A 163 17.69 13.91 -2.41
N LYS A 164 17.37 14.53 -1.26
CA LYS A 164 17.56 13.87 0.04
C LYS A 164 16.61 12.70 0.26
N PHE A 165 15.38 12.78 -0.29
CA PHE A 165 14.46 11.64 -0.28
C PHE A 165 14.98 10.55 -1.21
N ALA A 166 15.45 10.91 -2.41
CA ALA A 166 16.05 9.96 -3.34
C ALA A 166 17.23 9.19 -2.70
N ASP A 167 18.12 9.88 -1.98
CA ASP A 167 19.21 9.23 -1.26
C ASP A 167 18.71 8.19 -0.23
N ALA A 168 17.64 8.49 0.51
CA ALA A 168 17.06 7.55 1.47
C ALA A 168 16.34 6.36 0.79
N PHE A 169 15.69 6.60 -0.35
CA PHE A 169 15.06 5.56 -1.18
C PHE A 169 16.11 4.62 -1.81
N GLU A 170 17.22 5.17 -2.30
CA GLU A 170 18.33 4.38 -2.84
C GLU A 170 18.98 3.52 -1.75
N GLN A 171 19.30 4.11 -0.59
CA GLN A 171 19.96 3.42 0.53
C GLN A 171 19.11 2.29 1.12
N SER A 172 17.79 2.50 1.24
CA SER A 172 16.86 1.44 1.67
C SER A 172 16.65 0.34 0.63
N GLY A 173 17.00 0.61 -0.63
CA GLY A 173 16.84 -0.31 -1.76
C GLY A 173 15.43 -0.36 -2.36
N ILE A 174 14.46 0.38 -1.79
CA ILE A 174 13.07 0.39 -2.24
C ILE A 174 12.90 1.01 -3.64
N ASP A 175 13.83 1.88 -4.03
CA ASP A 175 13.84 2.55 -5.34
C ASP A 175 13.82 1.56 -6.53
N LYS A 176 14.36 0.35 -6.33
CA LYS A 176 14.36 -0.71 -7.36
C LYS A 176 12.95 -1.10 -7.84
N PHE A 177 11.92 -0.80 -7.07
CA PHE A 177 10.53 -1.09 -7.38
C PHE A 177 9.70 0.17 -7.69
N GLY A 178 10.35 1.34 -7.81
CA GLY A 178 9.69 2.62 -8.03
C GLY A 178 8.96 2.68 -9.38
N PHE A 179 7.68 3.04 -9.34
CA PHE A 179 6.89 3.31 -10.54
C PHE A 179 7.04 4.77 -10.98
N THR A 180 7.32 4.98 -12.28
CA THR A 180 7.30 6.31 -12.91
C THR A 180 6.13 6.39 -13.89
N PRO A 181 5.14 7.29 -13.67
CA PRO A 181 4.04 7.49 -14.60
C PRO A 181 4.51 8.14 -15.89
N THR A 182 4.02 7.67 -17.03
CA THR A 182 4.22 8.30 -18.35
C THR A 182 3.09 9.27 -18.72
N SER A 183 1.99 9.23 -17.96
CA SER A 183 0.80 10.05 -18.10
C SER A 183 0.15 10.26 -16.73
N LYS A 184 -0.59 11.36 -16.56
CA LYS A 184 -1.42 11.56 -15.35
C LYS A 184 -2.73 10.78 -15.40
N THR A 185 -3.24 10.46 -16.58
CA THR A 185 -4.55 9.83 -16.76
C THR A 185 -4.48 8.33 -17.03
N GLU A 186 -3.41 7.89 -17.69
CA GLU A 186 -3.23 6.48 -18.08
C GLU A 186 -2.31 5.78 -17.08
N TRP A 187 -2.90 5.01 -16.18
CA TRP A 187 -2.17 4.18 -15.22
C TRP A 187 -2.25 2.71 -15.64
N PRO A 188 -1.18 1.92 -15.50
CA PRO A 188 -1.20 0.49 -15.81
C PRO A 188 -2.11 -0.29 -14.88
N SER A 189 -2.46 -1.52 -15.27
CA SER A 189 -3.10 -2.47 -14.37
C SER A 189 -2.14 -2.96 -13.28
N LEU A 190 -2.66 -3.46 -12.16
CA LEU A 190 -1.79 -4.04 -11.13
C LEU A 190 -0.97 -5.22 -11.66
N SER A 191 -1.55 -6.07 -12.52
CA SER A 191 -0.82 -7.17 -13.14
C SER A 191 0.37 -6.70 -13.99
N GLN A 192 0.22 -5.57 -14.71
CA GLN A 192 1.31 -4.97 -15.48
C GLN A 192 2.40 -4.37 -14.57
N MET A 193 2.02 -3.70 -13.49
CA MET A 193 3.00 -3.18 -12.51
C MET A 193 3.80 -4.31 -11.86
N ILE A 194 3.12 -5.39 -11.48
CA ILE A 194 3.75 -6.59 -10.91
C ILE A 194 4.68 -7.24 -11.93
N ALA A 195 4.24 -7.43 -13.18
CA ALA A 195 5.06 -8.05 -14.22
C ALA A 195 6.32 -7.23 -14.58
N ASN A 196 6.28 -5.91 -14.37
CA ASN A 196 7.38 -5.00 -14.65
C ASN A 196 8.22 -4.67 -13.39
N ASP A 197 7.92 -5.28 -12.24
CA ASP A 197 8.53 -4.99 -10.94
C ASP A 197 8.45 -3.51 -10.52
N THR A 198 7.47 -2.75 -11.01
CA THR A 198 7.23 -1.34 -10.63
C THR A 198 6.12 -1.25 -9.57
N ARG A 199 6.38 -1.88 -8.41
CA ARG A 199 5.38 -2.21 -7.38
C ARG A 199 5.27 -1.17 -6.25
N VAL A 200 6.00 -0.06 -6.32
CA VAL A 200 5.96 1.01 -5.31
C VAL A 200 5.66 2.34 -5.98
N VAL A 201 4.53 2.96 -5.66
CA VAL A 201 4.19 4.32 -6.09
C VAL A 201 4.42 5.27 -4.92
N SER A 202 5.25 6.30 -5.12
CA SER A 202 5.68 7.18 -4.03
C SER A 202 5.29 8.63 -4.30
N PHE A 203 4.47 9.19 -3.41
CA PHE A 203 4.09 10.59 -3.40
C PHE A 203 4.80 11.29 -2.25
N ILE A 204 5.24 12.53 -2.48
CA ILE A 204 5.88 13.36 -1.46
C ILE A 204 5.26 14.76 -1.54
N THR A 205 4.85 15.33 -0.41
CA THR A 205 4.40 16.73 -0.40
C THR A 205 5.57 17.68 -0.64
N ASN A 206 5.29 18.92 -1.04
CA ASN A 206 6.27 20.03 -0.99
C ASN A 206 7.62 19.76 -1.70
N ILE A 207 7.61 18.98 -2.78
CA ILE A 207 8.76 18.77 -3.66
C ILE A 207 8.46 19.25 -5.08
N ASP A 208 9.52 19.56 -5.82
CA ASP A 208 9.46 19.72 -7.28
C ASP A 208 9.70 18.37 -7.97
N ALA A 209 9.13 18.19 -9.16
CA ALA A 209 9.37 17.01 -9.98
C ALA A 209 10.85 16.92 -10.38
N SER A 210 11.45 15.74 -10.24
CA SER A 210 12.86 15.49 -10.56
C SER A 210 13.01 14.64 -11.81
N THR A 211 13.94 15.02 -12.70
CA THR A 211 14.34 14.17 -13.84
C THR A 211 15.33 13.08 -13.44
N THR A 212 16.03 13.25 -12.30
CA THR A 212 16.98 12.26 -11.76
C THR A 212 16.27 11.19 -10.93
N SER A 213 15.15 11.55 -10.28
CA SER A 213 14.36 10.65 -9.44
C SER A 213 12.86 10.72 -9.82
N PRO A 214 12.51 10.36 -11.07
CA PRO A 214 11.17 10.60 -11.63
C PRO A 214 10.06 9.72 -11.01
N HIS A 215 10.43 8.71 -10.22
CA HIS A 215 9.52 7.86 -9.46
C HIS A 215 9.05 8.50 -8.13
N LEU A 216 9.67 9.61 -7.69
CA LEU A 216 9.23 10.39 -6.53
C LEU A 216 8.31 11.51 -7.02
N LEU A 217 7.02 11.33 -6.79
CA LEU A 217 5.97 12.15 -7.39
C LEU A 217 5.58 13.28 -6.43
N PRO A 218 5.53 14.55 -6.90
CA PRO A 218 4.92 15.62 -6.10
C PRO A 218 3.45 15.29 -5.85
N GLU A 219 3.04 15.12 -4.59
CA GLU A 219 1.70 14.64 -4.26
C GLU A 219 0.60 15.48 -4.94
N PHE A 220 0.67 16.80 -4.77
CA PHE A 220 -0.36 17.73 -5.22
C PHE A 220 -0.40 17.95 -6.75
N ASP A 221 0.43 17.23 -7.50
CA ASP A 221 0.30 17.10 -8.95
C ASP A 221 -0.57 15.92 -9.38
N TYR A 222 -0.85 14.98 -8.47
CA TYR A 222 -1.53 13.71 -8.75
C TYR A 222 -2.69 13.43 -7.78
N ILE A 223 -2.68 13.99 -6.58
CA ILE A 223 -3.63 13.71 -5.51
C ILE A 223 -4.26 15.00 -5.04
N PHE A 224 -5.59 14.97 -4.90
CA PHE A 224 -6.30 15.95 -4.09
C PHE A 224 -6.88 15.23 -2.88
N GLU A 225 -7.12 15.95 -1.80
CA GLU A 225 -7.60 15.36 -0.56
C GLU A 225 -8.70 16.18 0.12
N THR A 226 -9.46 15.49 0.97
CA THR A 226 -10.44 16.10 1.89
C THR A 226 -9.75 16.75 3.09
N PRO A 227 -10.44 17.60 3.88
CA PRO A 227 -9.88 18.15 5.11
C PRO A 227 -9.36 17.05 6.04
N PHE A 228 -8.21 17.29 6.66
CA PHE A 228 -7.51 16.33 7.53
C PHE A 228 -7.66 16.61 9.03
N THR A 229 -8.34 17.70 9.42
CA THR A 229 -8.65 17.98 10.83
C THR A 229 -10.15 17.88 11.04
N VAL A 230 -10.60 16.79 11.67
CA VAL A 230 -12.01 16.50 11.92
C VAL A 230 -12.23 16.28 13.41
N LEU A 231 -13.03 17.13 14.05
CA LEU A 231 -13.25 17.09 15.50
C LEU A 231 -14.58 16.46 15.90
N GLU A 232 -15.51 16.32 14.97
CA GLU A 232 -16.87 15.84 15.19
C GLU A 232 -17.22 14.71 14.21
N LEU A 233 -18.07 13.77 14.62
CA LEU A 233 -18.43 12.62 13.79
C LEU A 233 -19.16 13.02 12.48
N ASP A 234 -19.84 14.17 12.47
CA ASP A 234 -20.50 14.74 11.30
C ASP A 234 -19.61 15.70 10.50
N GLY A 235 -18.34 15.85 10.87
CA GLY A 235 -17.38 16.72 10.17
C GLY A 235 -16.78 16.12 8.91
N PHE A 236 -16.83 14.80 8.75
CA PHE A 236 -16.35 14.12 7.54
C PHE A 236 -17.13 14.56 6.30
N ASN A 237 -16.42 15.01 5.27
CA ASN A 237 -17.02 15.53 4.07
C ASN A 237 -16.10 15.34 2.85
N CYS A 238 -16.67 15.54 1.67
CA CYS A 238 -16.01 15.27 0.39
C CYS A 238 -15.56 16.55 -0.33
N THR A 239 -15.34 17.66 0.39
CA THR A 239 -14.82 18.88 -0.24
C THR A 239 -13.35 18.69 -0.60
N VAL A 240 -12.94 19.21 -1.75
CA VAL A 240 -11.52 19.30 -2.11
C VAL A 240 -10.91 20.40 -1.24
N ASP A 241 -9.95 20.03 -0.40
CA ASP A 241 -9.26 20.95 0.51
C ASP A 241 -7.86 21.29 -0.02
N ARG A 242 -7.06 20.26 -0.29
CA ARG A 242 -5.71 20.41 -0.85
C ARG A 242 -5.53 19.59 -2.14
N PRO A 243 -4.77 20.11 -3.11
CA PRO A 243 -4.27 21.48 -3.16
C PRO A 243 -5.42 22.45 -3.54
N SER A 244 -5.36 23.69 -3.07
CA SER A 244 -6.41 24.69 -3.31
C SER A 244 -6.63 25.02 -4.79
N ASN A 245 -5.63 24.76 -5.65
CA ASN A 245 -5.70 24.96 -7.10
C ASN A 245 -6.26 23.75 -7.88
N ALA A 246 -6.59 22.63 -7.22
CA ALA A 246 -7.23 21.49 -7.87
C ALA A 246 -8.64 21.83 -8.40
N GLY A 247 -9.31 22.80 -7.76
CA GLY A 247 -10.67 23.21 -8.10
C GLY A 247 -11.71 22.23 -7.57
N SER A 248 -12.83 22.08 -8.28
CA SER A 248 -13.83 21.07 -7.91
C SER A 248 -13.31 19.66 -8.17
N ALA A 249 -13.83 18.66 -7.44
CA ALA A 249 -13.44 17.26 -7.62
C ALA A 249 -13.55 16.81 -9.09
N SER A 250 -14.66 17.15 -9.77
CA SER A 250 -14.86 16.86 -11.19
C SER A 250 -13.76 17.48 -12.09
N ASN A 251 -13.33 18.71 -11.79
CA ASN A 251 -12.22 19.35 -12.51
C ASN A 251 -10.90 18.64 -12.24
N ALA A 252 -10.63 18.28 -10.98
CA ALA A 252 -9.42 17.56 -10.59
C ALA A 252 -9.33 16.19 -11.30
N PHE A 253 -10.41 15.39 -11.28
CA PHE A 253 -10.45 14.12 -12.01
C PHE A 253 -10.25 14.31 -13.52
N SER A 254 -10.82 15.35 -14.13
CA SER A 254 -10.58 15.64 -15.56
C SER A 254 -9.13 15.96 -15.92
N LYS A 255 -8.32 16.34 -14.92
CA LYS A 255 -6.87 16.58 -15.04
C LYS A 255 -6.02 15.37 -14.64
N GLY A 256 -6.65 14.23 -14.30
CA GLY A 256 -5.96 13.01 -13.89
C GLY A 256 -5.62 12.93 -12.40
N PHE A 257 -6.24 13.75 -11.54
CA PHE A 257 -6.06 13.59 -10.10
C PHE A 257 -6.76 12.33 -9.58
N MET A 258 -6.18 11.77 -8.53
CA MET A 258 -6.76 10.74 -7.67
C MET A 258 -7.28 11.40 -6.38
N GLY A 259 -8.42 10.93 -5.89
CA GLY A 259 -9.01 11.44 -4.65
C GLY A 259 -8.52 10.68 -3.42
N LEU A 260 -8.00 11.41 -2.43
CA LEU A 260 -7.66 10.92 -1.10
C LEU A 260 -8.71 11.37 -0.07
N ILE A 261 -9.15 10.44 0.75
CA ILE A 261 -10.02 10.72 1.88
C ILE A 261 -9.20 10.64 3.16
N ASN A 262 -9.14 11.75 3.90
CA ASN A 262 -8.71 11.76 5.28
C ASN A 262 -9.90 11.37 6.18
N HIS A 263 -9.88 10.15 6.73
CA HIS A 263 -10.95 9.62 7.57
C HIS A 263 -10.41 9.20 8.95
N PHE A 264 -9.93 10.18 9.69
CA PHE A 264 -9.55 10.04 11.08
C PHE A 264 -10.12 11.23 11.84
N LYS A 265 -10.49 11.00 13.11
CA LYS A 265 -11.08 12.01 13.97
C LYS A 265 -10.10 12.34 15.08
N ASP A 266 -9.88 13.62 15.27
CA ASP A 266 -9.08 14.15 16.34
C ASP A 266 -9.95 14.53 17.55
N GLN A 267 -9.27 14.71 18.68
CA GLN A 267 -9.79 15.40 19.85
C GLN A 267 -8.86 16.55 20.21
N LEU A 268 -9.47 17.71 20.49
CA LEU A 268 -8.74 18.85 21.00
C LEU A 268 -8.45 18.65 22.49
N ILE A 269 -7.19 18.74 22.88
CA ILE A 269 -6.79 18.68 24.29
C ILE A 269 -6.75 20.07 24.90
N VAL A 270 -6.01 20.99 24.27
CA VAL A 270 -5.67 22.30 24.84
C VAL A 270 -5.06 23.18 23.75
N GLY A 271 -5.40 24.47 23.72
CA GLY A 271 -4.91 25.38 22.67
C GLY A 271 -5.27 24.85 21.28
N ASP A 272 -4.27 24.65 20.43
CA ASP A 272 -4.40 24.06 19.10
C ASP A 272 -3.76 22.66 19.01
N VAL A 273 -3.72 21.95 20.14
CA VAL A 273 -3.08 20.63 20.19
C VAL A 273 -4.10 19.50 20.12
N PHE A 274 -3.98 18.72 19.04
CA PHE A 274 -4.86 17.63 18.67
C PHE A 274 -4.18 16.27 18.89
N ILE A 275 -4.96 15.27 19.27
CA ILE A 275 -4.52 13.88 19.28
C ILE A 275 -5.60 12.99 18.63
N PRO A 276 -5.25 11.80 18.14
CA PRO A 276 -6.23 10.84 17.65
C PRO A 276 -7.29 10.48 18.69
N ASP A 277 -8.57 10.49 18.31
CA ASP A 277 -9.71 10.13 19.17
C ASP A 277 -9.92 8.60 19.21
N THR A 278 -9.35 7.97 20.24
CA THR A 278 -9.54 6.53 20.47
C THR A 278 -10.91 6.17 21.05
N ASN A 279 -11.69 7.12 21.57
CA ASN A 279 -12.97 6.81 22.22
C ASN A 279 -14.06 6.47 21.21
N THR A 280 -13.98 7.06 20.01
CA THR A 280 -14.95 6.84 18.94
C THR A 280 -14.42 5.94 17.82
N ILE A 281 -13.20 5.40 17.98
CA ILE A 281 -12.47 4.73 16.90
C ILE A 281 -13.22 3.55 16.28
N SER A 282 -13.96 2.76 17.07
CA SER A 282 -14.75 1.64 16.55
C SER A 282 -15.93 2.09 15.68
N VAL A 283 -16.42 3.32 15.88
CA VAL A 283 -17.48 3.94 15.06
C VAL A 283 -16.87 4.54 13.80
N VAL A 284 -15.77 5.28 13.95
CA VAL A 284 -15.05 5.92 12.83
C VAL A 284 -14.59 4.85 11.84
N ASN A 285 -13.88 3.84 12.30
CA ASN A 285 -13.31 2.78 11.46
C ASN A 285 -14.30 1.69 11.03
N SER A 286 -15.61 1.93 11.12
CA SER A 286 -16.64 0.97 10.71
C SER A 286 -16.90 1.03 9.21
N ALA A 287 -16.87 -0.14 8.54
CA ALA A 287 -17.28 -0.29 7.14
C ALA A 287 -18.79 -0.11 6.90
N ALA A 288 -19.60 0.07 7.95
CA ALA A 288 -21.03 0.32 7.80
C ALA A 288 -21.30 1.66 7.10
N THR A 289 -22.48 1.80 6.51
CA THR A 289 -22.89 2.97 5.73
C THR A 289 -24.12 3.67 6.31
N ASN A 290 -24.40 3.47 7.59
CA ASN A 290 -25.70 3.82 8.18
C ASN A 290 -25.62 4.72 9.42
N ALA A 291 -24.44 4.93 9.98
CA ALA A 291 -24.25 5.84 11.10
C ALA A 291 -23.27 6.97 10.74
N THR A 292 -23.55 8.15 11.30
CA THR A 292 -22.66 9.31 11.25
C THR A 292 -21.26 8.93 11.74
N GLY A 293 -20.25 9.36 11.01
CA GLY A 293 -18.85 9.07 11.31
C GLY A 293 -18.32 7.76 10.74
N ASN A 294 -19.14 6.85 10.19
CA ASN A 294 -18.61 5.61 9.65
C ASN A 294 -17.77 5.83 8.38
N LEU A 295 -16.62 5.16 8.32
CA LEU A 295 -15.74 5.06 7.15
C LEU A 295 -16.50 4.63 5.88
N GLY A 296 -17.33 3.60 5.98
CA GLY A 296 -18.11 3.12 4.83
C GLY A 296 -19.07 4.19 4.29
N LEU A 297 -19.71 4.96 5.18
CA LEU A 297 -20.58 6.06 4.79
C LEU A 297 -19.79 7.18 4.10
N HIS A 298 -18.63 7.56 4.64
CA HIS A 298 -17.79 8.61 4.06
C HIS A 298 -17.32 8.24 2.64
N ILE A 299 -16.81 7.02 2.46
CA ILE A 299 -16.41 6.50 1.13
C ILE A 299 -17.60 6.52 0.16
N GLN A 300 -18.79 6.06 0.60
CA GLN A 300 -19.99 6.05 -0.23
C GLN A 300 -20.41 7.46 -0.67
N GLN A 301 -20.40 8.42 0.26
CA GLN A 301 -20.76 9.82 -0.02
C GLN A 301 -19.79 10.44 -1.02
N CYS A 302 -18.48 10.25 -0.84
CA CYS A 302 -17.50 10.83 -1.73
C CYS A 302 -17.54 10.19 -3.11
N ASN A 303 -17.74 8.86 -3.19
CA ASN A 303 -17.95 8.20 -4.48
C ASN A 303 -19.15 8.79 -5.25
N GLN A 304 -20.26 9.06 -4.56
CA GLN A 304 -21.44 9.69 -5.18
C GLN A 304 -21.19 11.14 -5.58
N GLN A 305 -20.64 11.96 -4.67
CA GLN A 305 -20.42 13.39 -4.91
C GLN A 305 -19.37 13.65 -5.99
N TRP A 306 -18.31 12.85 -6.01
CA TRP A 306 -17.24 12.96 -7.00
C TRP A 306 -17.58 12.28 -8.33
N SER A 307 -18.58 11.40 -8.33
CA SER A 307 -18.87 10.48 -9.45
C SER A 307 -17.64 9.67 -9.88
N HIS A 308 -16.74 9.41 -8.93
CA HIS A 308 -15.49 8.69 -9.08
C HIS A 308 -15.17 7.98 -7.76
N ARG A 309 -14.63 6.77 -7.84
CA ARG A 309 -14.17 6.03 -6.65
C ARG A 309 -12.99 6.77 -6.02
N PRO A 310 -12.97 6.98 -4.68
CA PRO A 310 -11.77 7.43 -3.99
C PRO A 310 -10.62 6.44 -4.19
N SER A 311 -9.45 6.94 -4.58
CA SER A 311 -8.27 6.09 -4.78
C SER A 311 -7.59 5.77 -3.46
N PHE A 312 -7.53 6.72 -2.53
CA PHE A 312 -6.84 6.55 -1.24
C PHE A 312 -7.76 6.89 -0.07
N VAL A 313 -7.62 6.16 1.03
CA VAL A 313 -8.31 6.46 2.28
C VAL A 313 -7.37 6.24 3.45
N LEU A 314 -7.19 7.25 4.29
CA LEU A 314 -6.35 7.19 5.49
C LEU A 314 -7.20 7.09 6.75
N VAL A 315 -6.78 6.22 7.67
CA VAL A 315 -7.40 6.04 8.99
C VAL A 315 -6.33 5.94 10.08
N ASP A 316 -6.65 6.43 11.27
CA ASP A 316 -5.92 6.12 12.50
C ASP A 316 -6.35 4.76 13.05
N PHE A 317 -5.46 4.09 13.79
CA PHE A 317 -5.65 2.79 14.41
C PHE A 317 -6.36 1.79 13.50
N TRP A 318 -5.77 1.56 12.32
CA TRP A 318 -6.38 0.79 11.24
C TRP A 318 -6.85 -0.62 11.68
N ASP A 319 -6.26 -1.15 12.75
CA ASP A 319 -6.53 -2.45 13.34
C ASP A 319 -7.78 -2.48 14.25
N GLN A 320 -8.36 -1.30 14.53
CA GLN A 320 -9.59 -1.14 15.29
C GLN A 320 -10.76 -0.92 14.32
N GLY A 321 -11.74 -1.82 14.30
CA GLY A 321 -12.90 -1.74 13.41
C GLY A 321 -12.78 -2.66 12.19
N THR A 322 -13.39 -2.28 11.07
CA THR A 322 -13.50 -3.09 9.84
C THR A 322 -12.98 -2.31 8.63
N THR A 323 -11.88 -1.59 8.80
CA THR A 323 -11.29 -0.65 7.82
C THR A 323 -11.05 -1.28 6.45
N VAL A 324 -10.39 -2.45 6.42
CA VAL A 324 -10.11 -3.17 5.17
C VAL A 324 -11.39 -3.62 4.48
N ASN A 325 -12.43 -4.02 5.23
CA ASN A 325 -13.72 -4.37 4.63
C ASN A 325 -14.37 -3.17 3.93
N ALA A 326 -14.14 -1.93 4.39
CA ALA A 326 -14.67 -0.74 3.72
C ALA A 326 -14.05 -0.56 2.32
N ALA A 327 -12.74 -0.78 2.19
CA ALA A 327 -12.07 -0.78 0.88
C ALA A 327 -12.50 -1.97 0.02
N ASP A 328 -12.65 -3.17 0.59
CA ASP A 328 -13.17 -4.33 -0.13
C ASP A 328 -14.56 -4.06 -0.70
N ASN A 329 -15.46 -3.48 0.09
CA ASN A 329 -16.80 -3.08 -0.35
C ASN A 329 -16.74 -2.06 -1.50
N SER A 330 -15.88 -1.04 -1.38
CA SER A 330 -15.66 -0.03 -2.44
C SER A 330 -15.12 -0.65 -3.74
N ASN A 331 -14.26 -1.66 -3.59
CA ASN A 331 -13.65 -2.38 -4.69
C ASN A 331 -14.52 -3.56 -5.19
N GLY A 332 -15.61 -3.93 -4.53
CA GLY A 332 -16.40 -5.12 -4.90
C GLY A 332 -15.63 -6.43 -4.72
N ILE A 333 -14.78 -6.52 -3.69
CA ILE A 333 -14.04 -7.73 -3.31
C ILE A 333 -14.85 -8.48 -2.27
N ASN A 334 -15.18 -9.75 -2.54
CA ASN A 334 -15.90 -10.60 -1.59
C ASN A 334 -15.02 -11.71 -0.98
N ASP A 335 -13.92 -12.07 -1.67
CA ASP A 335 -13.07 -13.21 -1.31
C ASP A 335 -11.58 -12.80 -1.38
N ALA A 336 -11.13 -12.01 -0.40
CA ALA A 336 -9.71 -11.67 -0.26
C ALA A 336 -8.90 -12.86 0.28
N THR A 337 -7.66 -12.99 -0.16
CA THR A 337 -6.76 -14.10 0.21
C THR A 337 -5.40 -13.61 0.69
N GLY A 338 -4.73 -14.37 1.56
CA GLY A 338 -3.36 -14.09 1.97
C GLY A 338 -3.19 -12.91 2.95
N ARG A 339 -4.28 -12.43 3.58
CA ARG A 339 -4.21 -11.43 4.65
C ARG A 339 -4.01 -12.09 6.01
N SER A 340 -3.16 -11.51 6.84
CA SER A 340 -3.01 -11.91 8.23
C SER A 340 -4.24 -11.46 9.03
N SER A 341 -4.76 -12.34 9.89
CA SER A 341 -5.78 -11.95 10.86
C SER A 341 -5.14 -11.05 11.90
N VAL A 342 -5.60 -9.81 12.01
CA VAL A 342 -5.34 -9.02 13.21
C VAL A 342 -6.14 -9.69 14.32
N ALA A 343 -5.47 -10.30 15.29
CA ALA A 343 -6.16 -10.73 16.50
C ALA A 343 -6.76 -9.47 17.14
N SER A 344 -8.08 -9.29 17.01
CA SER A 344 -8.81 -8.35 17.83
C SER A 344 -8.52 -8.74 19.27
N ASN A 345 -7.84 -7.90 20.04
CA ASN A 345 -7.79 -8.06 21.49
C ASN A 345 -9.17 -7.72 22.08
N SER A 346 -10.20 -8.47 21.68
CA SER A 346 -11.47 -8.58 22.37
C SER A 346 -11.32 -9.60 23.49
N ASN A 347 -10.49 -9.31 24.50
CA ASN A 347 -10.63 -9.89 25.83
C ASN A 347 -9.82 -9.13 26.88
N GLY A 348 -10.49 -8.18 27.51
CA GLY A 348 -10.09 -7.50 28.74
C GLY A 348 -11.34 -7.00 29.45
N SER A 349 -12.38 -7.83 29.55
CA SER A 349 -13.48 -7.58 30.48
C SER A 349 -12.96 -7.83 31.90
N SER A 350 -12.27 -6.85 32.45
CA SER A 350 -12.13 -6.73 33.90
C SER A 350 -13.29 -5.87 34.36
N SER A 351 -14.29 -6.51 34.94
CA SER A 351 -15.31 -5.87 35.77
C SER A 351 -14.61 -4.97 36.79
N ALA A 352 -14.64 -3.66 36.56
CA ALA A 352 -14.32 -2.69 37.59
C ALA A 352 -15.63 -2.38 38.32
N ASP A 353 -15.87 -3.14 39.39
CA ASP A 353 -16.79 -2.71 40.44
C ASP A 353 -16.40 -1.30 40.88
N GLY A 354 -17.41 -0.46 41.03
CA GLY A 354 -17.25 0.97 41.26
C GLY A 354 -16.46 1.28 42.52
N VAL A 355 -15.36 2.01 42.35
CA VAL A 355 -14.88 2.97 43.35
C VAL A 355 -14.44 4.22 42.60
N SER A 356 -15.06 5.34 42.95
CA SER A 356 -14.65 6.68 42.56
C SER A 356 -13.16 6.86 42.90
N SER A 357 -12.33 6.96 41.87
CA SER A 357 -10.94 7.38 41.99
C SER A 357 -10.60 8.16 40.73
N THR A 358 -10.44 9.46 40.91
CA THR A 358 -9.90 10.42 39.95
C THR A 358 -8.67 9.82 39.27
N ARG A 359 -8.77 9.55 37.96
CA ARG A 359 -7.65 9.10 37.15
C ARG A 359 -6.66 10.26 37.01
N GLU A 360 -5.53 10.17 37.70
CA GLU A 360 -4.34 10.93 37.35
C GLU A 360 -3.89 10.45 35.96
N LEU A 361 -4.13 11.27 34.94
CA LEU A 361 -3.38 11.20 33.69
C LEU A 361 -1.90 11.35 34.06
N GLY A 362 -1.05 10.42 33.60
CA GLY A 362 0.38 10.48 33.84
C GLY A 362 0.95 11.83 33.40
N MET A 363 1.21 12.70 34.38
CA MET A 363 1.67 14.08 34.18
C MET A 363 2.95 14.15 33.33
N GLY A 364 3.74 13.08 33.25
CA GLY A 364 4.97 13.04 32.43
C GLY A 364 4.73 13.17 30.93
N ALA A 365 3.71 12.49 30.38
CA ALA A 365 3.43 12.53 28.94
C ALA A 365 2.77 13.85 28.52
N LEU A 366 1.88 14.38 29.36
CA LEU A 366 1.26 15.70 29.15
C LEU A 366 2.33 16.81 29.21
N VAL A 367 3.24 16.78 30.19
CA VAL A 367 4.28 17.81 30.36
C VAL A 367 5.28 17.83 29.20
N ALA A 368 5.66 16.68 28.63
CA ALA A 368 6.50 16.63 27.43
C ALA A 368 5.78 17.21 26.20
N PHE A 369 4.49 16.89 26.04
CA PHE A 369 3.62 17.40 24.98
C PHE A 369 3.43 18.94 25.04
N PHE A 370 3.26 19.47 26.26
CA PHE A 370 3.16 20.92 26.50
C PHE A 370 4.49 21.66 26.37
N ALA A 371 5.61 21.04 26.78
CA ALA A 371 6.92 21.67 26.68
C ALA A 371 7.37 21.83 25.22
N ALA A 372 7.09 20.83 24.36
CA ALA A 372 7.37 20.92 22.93
C ALA A 372 6.55 22.01 22.22
N THR A 373 5.30 22.24 22.63
CA THR A 373 4.42 23.25 22.03
C THR A 373 4.69 24.67 22.54
N LEU A 374 5.08 24.86 23.81
CA LEU A 374 5.47 26.18 24.34
C LEU A 374 6.85 26.69 23.84
N LEU A 375 7.74 25.80 23.39
CA LEU A 375 9.02 26.18 22.78
C LEU A 375 8.88 26.61 21.30
N MET A 376 7.67 26.60 20.75
CA MET A 376 7.37 26.97 19.36
C MET A 376 6.54 28.27 19.20
N ILE A 377 6.43 29.09 20.26
CA ILE A 377 5.88 30.47 20.19
C ILE A 377 7.01 31.50 20.29
#